data_AF-A0A437UQ73-F1
#
_entry.id   AF-A0A437UQ73-F1
#
_cell.length_a   1.000
_cell.length_b   1.000
_cell.length_c   1.000
_cell.angle_alpha   90.00
_cell.angle_beta   90.00
_cell.angle_gamma   90.00
#
_symmetry.space_group_name_H-M   'P 1'
#
loop_
_entity.id
_entity.type
_entity.pdbx_description
1 polymer ?
#
loop_
_entity_poly.entity_id
_entity_poly.type
_entity_poly.pdbx_seq_one_letter_code
_entity_poly.pdbx_strand_id
1 'polypeptide(L)'
;MRGLFSYKGKRIQLYYRYLNVWYTFFFSIPTLILAVWLCWRNWTNIVSMIDGNQKALPQIIMLGILVSGLVFLTIAASLFCMKRSKESGGYFSRLQRCQWLLKYLIENNLVDTKKIKTETGSKELIQLPKVYYRKKDSLDCFTFELGGKSHKEFLMMGSVLEELFLGDLVEIDRKPMLVTYKLLLDTIERRLSIREVKAENGSIEIMEGVSWEYDKMPNMLISGGIGGGKTYFIYTLIKVFMEIGTVKIADPKKSDLGVLADLPAFKGHVVMEKEEIFRLLEDSFEMMIKRYKYMREHENYTMGKNYAFYDMPPYVVIIDEWAAFFSTLDYKETDRVLKVLMPLILQGRQAGVYMIIALQRPDAQSLPNGIRDNLLAKVSLGRLSELGYKMTYGVRPYGPVMIVC
;
A
#
# COMPACT_ATOMS: atom_id res chain seq x y z
N MET A 1 -16.56 -19.03 -14.09
CA MET A 1 -15.26 -19.71 -13.85
C MET A 1 -14.13 -18.70 -14.02
N ARG A 2 -13.60 -18.12 -12.93
CA ARG A 2 -12.44 -17.21 -12.98
C ARG A 2 -11.25 -17.86 -12.24
N GLY A 3 -10.26 -18.30 -13.01
CA GLY A 3 -8.84 -18.41 -12.64
C GLY A 3 -8.44 -19.36 -11.50
N LEU A 4 -8.36 -20.67 -11.77
CA LEU A 4 -7.66 -21.65 -10.91
C LEU A 4 -6.16 -21.36 -10.71
N PHE A 5 -5.57 -20.46 -11.52
CA PHE A 5 -4.17 -20.06 -11.43
C PHE A 5 -4.01 -18.53 -11.34
N SER A 6 -4.35 -17.95 -10.19
CA SER A 6 -3.90 -16.60 -9.86
C SER A 6 -2.38 -16.63 -9.67
N TYR A 7 -1.61 -16.04 -10.60
CA TYR A 7 -0.15 -15.97 -10.53
C TYR A 7 0.32 -15.33 -9.20
N LYS A 8 0.95 -16.11 -8.32
CA LYS A 8 1.36 -15.68 -6.98
C LYS A 8 2.63 -14.82 -6.96
N GLY A 9 3.33 -14.71 -8.10
CA GLY A 9 4.63 -14.06 -8.20
C GLY A 9 5.80 -15.05 -8.18
N LYS A 10 7.03 -14.51 -8.12
CA LYS A 10 8.24 -15.33 -8.04
C LYS A 10 8.47 -15.76 -6.59
N ARG A 11 8.62 -17.06 -6.36
CA ARG A 11 8.94 -17.61 -5.04
C ARG A 11 10.33 -17.13 -4.60
N ILE A 12 10.45 -16.68 -3.36
CA ILE A 12 11.73 -16.29 -2.76
C ILE A 12 12.53 -17.55 -2.45
N GLN A 13 13.81 -17.56 -2.80
CA GLN A 13 14.70 -18.70 -2.63
C GLN A 13 15.97 -18.32 -1.87
N LEU A 14 16.59 -19.28 -1.19
CA LEU A 14 17.78 -19.03 -0.35
C LEU A 14 18.96 -18.42 -1.13
N TYR A 15 19.11 -18.78 -2.41
CA TYR A 15 20.20 -18.26 -3.22
C TYR A 15 20.10 -16.74 -3.45
N TYR A 16 18.93 -16.13 -3.23
CA TYR A 16 18.77 -14.68 -3.34
C TYR A 16 19.72 -13.93 -2.39
N ARG A 17 20.12 -14.54 -1.27
CA ARG A 17 21.11 -13.98 -0.33
C ARG A 17 22.43 -13.62 -1.02
N TYR A 18 22.89 -14.42 -1.97
CA TYR A 18 24.18 -14.26 -2.64
C TYR A 18 24.05 -13.68 -4.05
N LEU A 19 22.87 -13.17 -4.40
CA LEU A 19 22.54 -12.81 -5.77
C LEU A 19 23.42 -11.66 -6.29
N ASN A 20 23.78 -10.68 -5.45
CA ASN A 20 24.74 -9.63 -5.85
C ASN A 20 26.11 -10.21 -6.22
N VAL A 21 26.57 -11.25 -5.51
CA VAL A 21 27.85 -11.93 -5.79
C VAL A 21 27.76 -12.71 -7.11
N TRP A 22 26.68 -13.48 -7.30
CA TRP A 22 26.47 -14.24 -8.53
C TRP A 22 26.38 -13.36 -9.77
N TYR A 23 25.68 -12.23 -9.71
CA TYR A 23 25.59 -11.31 -10.85
C TYR A 23 26.92 -10.61 -11.11
N THR A 24 27.65 -10.18 -10.06
CA THR A 24 29.00 -9.62 -10.22
C THR A 24 29.94 -10.63 -10.89
N PHE A 25 29.88 -11.89 -10.46
CA PHE A 25 30.64 -12.98 -11.07
C PHE A 25 30.22 -13.23 -12.52
N PHE A 26 28.91 -13.27 -12.80
CA PHE A 26 28.41 -13.48 -14.16
C PHE A 26 28.85 -12.36 -15.11
N PHE A 27 28.79 -11.10 -14.67
CA PHE A 27 29.28 -9.97 -15.46
C PHE A 27 30.79 -9.98 -15.68
N SER A 28 31.57 -10.64 -14.81
CA SER A 28 33.03 -10.77 -14.96
C SER A 28 33.47 -11.99 -15.79
N ILE A 29 32.56 -12.92 -16.15
CA ILE A 29 32.87 -14.10 -16.99
C ILE A 29 33.56 -13.71 -18.30
N PRO A 30 33.10 -12.73 -19.10
CA PRO A 30 33.75 -12.37 -20.36
C PRO A 30 35.20 -11.92 -20.16
N THR A 31 35.48 -11.14 -19.11
CA THR A 31 36.85 -10.72 -18.78
C THR A 31 37.72 -11.86 -18.27
N LEU A 32 37.14 -12.82 -17.53
CA LEU A 32 37.87 -14.00 -17.09
C LEU A 32 38.21 -14.93 -18.27
N ILE A 33 37.30 -15.10 -19.21
CA ILE A 33 37.57 -15.86 -20.45
C ILE A 33 38.66 -15.18 -21.27
N LEU A 34 38.60 -13.85 -21.40
CA LEU A 34 39.66 -13.09 -22.08
C LEU A 34 41.02 -13.25 -21.37
N ALA A 35 41.04 -13.22 -20.04
CA ALA A 35 42.24 -13.45 -19.25
C ALA A 35 42.84 -14.85 -19.52
N VAL A 36 42.00 -15.89 -19.50
CA VAL A 36 42.42 -17.27 -19.80
C VAL A 36 42.95 -17.40 -21.23
N TRP A 37 42.26 -16.78 -22.20
CA TRP A 37 42.70 -16.78 -23.60
C TRP A 37 44.05 -16.08 -23.80
N LEU A 38 44.27 -14.95 -23.13
CA LEU A 38 45.55 -14.24 -23.17
C LEU A 38 46.68 -15.06 -22.52
N CYS A 39 46.41 -15.74 -21.40
CA CYS A 39 47.36 -16.66 -20.78
C CYS A 39 47.71 -17.83 -21.70
N TRP A 40 46.74 -18.41 -22.39
CA TRP A 40 46.98 -19.48 -23.35
C TRP A 40 47.81 -19.00 -24.55
N ARG A 41 47.47 -17.83 -25.12
CA ARG A 41 48.21 -17.25 -26.25
C ARG A 41 49.69 -16.99 -25.93
N ASN A 42 50.00 -16.58 -24.70
CA ASN A 42 51.36 -16.25 -24.26
C ASN A 42 52.06 -17.41 -23.51
N TRP A 43 51.54 -18.64 -23.63
CA TRP A 43 52.02 -19.81 -22.89
C TRP A 43 53.52 -20.06 -23.06
N THR A 44 54.06 -19.96 -24.28
CA THR A 44 55.48 -20.19 -24.57
C THR A 44 56.39 -19.21 -23.84
N ASN A 45 55.97 -17.94 -23.72
CA ASN A 45 56.71 -16.90 -23.02
C ASN A 45 56.67 -17.13 -21.51
N ILE A 46 55.55 -17.64 -20.98
CA ILE A 46 55.39 -17.99 -19.57
C ILE A 46 56.29 -19.19 -19.20
N VAL A 47 56.33 -20.24 -20.04
CA VAL A 47 57.21 -21.40 -19.83
C VAL A 47 58.68 -21.00 -19.89
N SER A 48 59.07 -20.13 -20.83
CA SER A 48 60.46 -19.66 -20.95
C SER A 48 60.99 -18.88 -19.73
N MET A 49 60.10 -18.33 -18.89
CA MET A 49 60.49 -17.72 -17.61
C MET A 49 60.84 -18.75 -16.55
N ILE A 50 60.11 -19.87 -16.54
CA ILE A 50 60.31 -20.97 -15.57
C ILE A 50 61.67 -21.62 -15.81
N ASP A 51 62.11 -21.66 -17.07
CA ASP A 51 63.44 -22.13 -17.49
C ASP A 51 64.56 -21.09 -17.30
N GLY A 52 64.31 -19.95 -16.63
CA GLY A 52 65.33 -18.99 -16.21
C GLY A 52 65.64 -17.84 -17.18
N ASN A 53 64.91 -17.68 -18.29
CA ASN A 53 65.12 -16.59 -19.24
C ASN A 53 64.24 -15.36 -18.89
N GLN A 54 64.85 -14.34 -18.25
CA GLN A 54 64.11 -13.17 -17.73
C GLN A 54 63.72 -12.10 -18.77
N LYS A 55 64.05 -12.26 -20.06
CA LYS A 55 63.79 -11.23 -21.08
C LYS A 55 62.29 -10.89 -21.27
N ALA A 56 61.38 -11.82 -20.96
CA ALA A 56 59.93 -11.63 -21.08
C ALA A 56 59.24 -11.11 -19.80
N LEU A 57 59.99 -10.90 -18.71
CA LEU A 57 59.46 -10.52 -17.38
C LEU A 57 58.65 -9.22 -17.34
N PRO A 58 59.12 -8.11 -17.91
CA PRO A 58 58.37 -6.85 -17.88
C PRO A 58 57.05 -6.94 -18.65
N GLN A 59 57.04 -7.68 -19.78
CA GLN A 59 55.86 -7.79 -20.65
C GLN A 59 54.74 -8.60 -19.99
N ILE A 60 55.08 -9.68 -19.28
CA ILE A 60 54.10 -10.53 -18.59
C ILE A 60 53.52 -9.81 -17.36
N ILE A 61 54.35 -9.08 -16.61
CA ILE A 61 53.87 -8.26 -15.47
C ILE A 61 52.90 -7.17 -15.95
N MET A 62 53.26 -6.44 -17.02
CA MET A 62 52.38 -5.41 -17.61
C MET A 62 51.04 -5.99 -18.08
N LEU A 63 51.06 -7.16 -18.72
CA LEU A 63 49.84 -7.84 -19.15
C LEU A 63 48.97 -8.26 -17.96
N GLY A 64 49.58 -8.77 -16.88
CA GLY A 64 48.88 -9.12 -15.64
C GLY A 64 48.23 -7.91 -14.94
N ILE A 65 48.93 -6.78 -14.91
CA ILE A 65 48.38 -5.51 -14.37
C ILE A 65 47.20 -5.03 -15.22
N LEU A 66 47.30 -5.12 -16.55
CA LEU A 66 46.23 -4.68 -17.46
C LEU A 66 44.98 -5.57 -17.32
N VAL A 67 45.17 -6.90 -17.26
CA VAL A 67 44.06 -7.86 -17.07
C VAL A 67 43.40 -7.69 -15.71
N SER A 68 44.19 -7.55 -14.64
CA SER A 68 43.63 -7.30 -13.29
C SER A 68 42.90 -5.96 -13.21
N GLY A 69 43.40 -4.92 -13.88
CA GLY A 69 42.72 -3.63 -14.03
C GLY A 69 41.38 -3.76 -14.77
N LEU A 70 41.32 -4.53 -15.86
CA LEU A 70 40.07 -4.79 -16.60
C LEU A 70 39.05 -5.58 -15.77
N VAL A 71 39.48 -6.59 -15.02
CA VAL A 71 38.61 -7.35 -14.11
C VAL A 71 38.08 -6.43 -13.00
N PHE A 72 38.93 -5.59 -12.43
CA PHE A 72 38.50 -4.61 -11.43
C PHE A 72 37.48 -3.62 -12.00
N LEU A 73 37.73 -3.10 -13.20
CA LEU A 73 36.84 -2.14 -13.86
C LEU A 73 35.48 -2.75 -14.20
N THR A 74 35.43 -4.01 -14.63
CA THR A 74 34.15 -4.70 -14.89
C THR A 74 33.39 -5.02 -13.62
N ILE A 75 34.07 -5.40 -12.54
CA ILE A 75 33.44 -5.55 -11.22
C ILE A 75 32.86 -4.20 -10.78
N ALA A 76 33.65 -3.12 -10.82
CA ALA A 76 33.20 -1.78 -10.45
C ALA A 76 32.01 -1.30 -11.31
N ALA A 77 32.08 -1.49 -12.63
CA ALA A 77 31.00 -1.16 -13.55
C ALA A 77 29.73 -1.97 -13.25
N SER A 78 29.85 -3.27 -12.97
CA SER A 78 28.71 -4.12 -12.62
C SER A 78 28.04 -3.67 -11.31
N LEU A 79 28.83 -3.32 -10.28
CA LEU A 79 28.34 -2.77 -9.02
C LEU A 79 27.66 -1.42 -9.23
N PHE A 80 28.23 -0.57 -10.08
CA PHE A 80 27.64 0.73 -10.44
C PHE A 80 26.32 0.56 -11.20
N CYS A 81 26.25 -0.30 -12.20
CA CYS A 81 25.03 -0.61 -12.95
C CYS A 81 23.94 -1.19 -12.04
N MET A 82 24.30 -2.11 -11.14
CA MET A 82 23.37 -2.67 -10.17
C MET A 82 22.88 -1.61 -9.19
N LYS A 83 23.76 -0.72 -8.70
CA LYS A 83 23.37 0.40 -7.81
C LYS A 83 22.41 1.35 -8.53
N ARG A 84 22.76 1.78 -9.74
CA ARG A 84 21.92 2.67 -10.56
C ARG A 84 20.56 2.04 -10.89
N SER A 85 20.52 0.75 -11.21
CA SER A 85 19.26 0.05 -11.46
C SER A 85 18.40 -0.13 -10.20
N LYS A 86 18.99 -0.16 -9.00
CA LYS A 86 18.24 -0.19 -7.74
C LYS A 86 17.56 1.16 -7.49
N GLU A 87 18.30 2.25 -7.70
CA GLU A 87 17.80 3.62 -7.58
C GLU A 87 16.72 3.94 -8.63
N SER A 88 16.88 3.45 -9.87
CA SER A 88 15.91 3.69 -10.94
C SER A 88 14.65 2.81 -10.87
N GLY A 89 14.44 2.07 -9.77
CA GLY A 89 13.29 1.16 -9.63
C GLY A 89 13.27 -0.02 -10.63
N GLY A 90 14.39 -0.32 -11.30
CA GLY A 90 14.51 -1.33 -12.35
C GLY A 90 14.56 -2.78 -11.84
N TYR A 91 15.11 -3.70 -12.65
CA TYR A 91 15.12 -5.14 -12.32
C TYR A 91 15.80 -5.46 -10.97
N PHE A 92 16.91 -4.80 -10.66
CA PHE A 92 17.66 -5.05 -9.42
C PHE A 92 16.98 -4.50 -8.17
N SER A 93 16.08 -3.52 -8.28
CA SER A 93 15.27 -3.04 -7.15
C SER A 93 14.35 -4.17 -6.64
N ARG A 94 13.70 -4.89 -7.57
CA ARG A 94 12.87 -6.07 -7.28
C ARG A 94 13.66 -7.18 -6.58
N LEU A 95 14.89 -7.44 -7.03
CA LEU A 95 15.74 -8.46 -6.41
C LEU A 95 16.17 -8.05 -5.01
N GLN A 96 16.51 -6.76 -4.81
CA GLN A 96 16.85 -6.20 -3.52
C GLN A 96 15.68 -6.31 -2.53
N ARG A 97 14.45 -6.04 -2.98
CA ARG A 97 13.24 -6.23 -2.15
C ARG A 97 13.10 -7.68 -1.67
N CYS A 98 13.35 -8.65 -2.56
CA CYS A 98 13.34 -10.06 -2.18
C CYS A 98 14.49 -10.41 -1.20
N GLN A 99 15.65 -9.78 -1.35
CA GLN A 99 16.80 -9.99 -0.45
C GLN A 99 16.52 -9.46 0.96
N TRP A 100 15.94 -8.28 1.08
CA TRP A 100 15.59 -7.69 2.37
C TRP A 100 14.53 -8.52 3.10
N LEU A 101 13.48 -8.95 2.39
CA LEU A 101 12.48 -9.84 2.99
C LEU A 101 13.09 -11.18 3.40
N LEU A 102 13.95 -11.76 2.57
CA LEU A 102 14.64 -13.00 2.92
C LEU A 102 15.52 -12.83 4.17
N LYS A 103 16.28 -11.74 4.25
CA LYS A 103 17.11 -11.42 5.41
C LYS A 103 16.25 -11.30 6.68
N TYR A 104 15.15 -10.57 6.60
CA TYR A 104 14.20 -10.40 7.70
C TYR A 104 13.63 -11.75 8.18
N LEU A 105 13.19 -12.62 7.27
CA LEU A 105 12.64 -13.94 7.62
C LEU A 105 13.66 -14.81 8.36
N ILE A 106 14.93 -14.77 7.95
CA ILE A 106 15.99 -15.55 8.59
C ILE A 106 16.33 -14.98 9.97
N GLU A 107 16.51 -13.67 10.08
CA GLU A 107 16.91 -13.00 11.34
C GLU A 107 15.84 -13.11 12.43
N ASN A 108 14.55 -13.16 12.05
CA ASN A 108 13.43 -13.28 12.99
C ASN A 108 12.94 -14.73 13.20
N ASN A 109 13.72 -15.75 12.79
CA ASN A 109 13.36 -17.16 12.93
C ASN A 109 12.00 -17.54 12.32
N LEU A 110 11.59 -16.85 11.24
CA LEU A 110 10.36 -17.14 10.48
C LEU A 110 10.60 -18.22 9.40
N VAL A 111 11.60 -19.08 9.63
CA VAL A 111 12.05 -20.13 8.72
C VAL A 111 12.09 -21.45 9.49
N ASP A 112 11.73 -22.55 8.82
CA ASP A 112 11.74 -23.86 9.45
C ASP A 112 13.16 -24.43 9.39
N THR A 113 13.65 -25.01 10.48
CA THR A 113 14.96 -25.68 10.51
C THR A 113 14.75 -27.19 10.53
N LYS A 114 15.25 -27.89 9.51
CA LYS A 114 15.28 -29.36 9.46
C LYS A 114 16.66 -29.85 9.85
N LYS A 115 16.74 -30.62 10.94
CA LYS A 115 17.99 -31.31 11.32
C LYS A 115 18.14 -32.59 10.50
N ILE A 116 19.19 -32.69 9.71
CA ILE A 116 19.57 -33.92 9.01
C ILE A 116 20.75 -34.52 9.76
N LYS A 117 20.62 -35.79 10.15
CA LYS A 117 21.73 -36.56 10.71
C LYS A 117 22.62 -37.02 9.55
N THR A 118 23.88 -36.62 9.58
CA THR A 118 24.95 -37.09 8.69
C THR A 118 25.90 -37.97 9.50
N GLU A 119 26.66 -38.84 8.83
CA GLU A 119 27.60 -39.79 9.46
C GLU A 119 28.63 -39.13 10.39
N THR A 120 28.94 -37.85 10.15
CA THR A 120 29.91 -37.05 10.93
C THR A 120 29.26 -35.98 11.83
N GLY A 121 27.93 -35.95 11.96
CA GLY A 121 27.21 -35.02 12.84
C GLY A 121 25.85 -34.55 12.29
N SER A 122 25.11 -33.74 13.06
CA SER A 122 23.84 -33.16 12.61
C SER A 122 24.07 -31.84 11.84
N LYS A 123 23.60 -31.76 10.60
CA LYS A 123 23.53 -30.51 9.83
C LYS A 123 22.13 -29.92 9.91
N GLU A 124 22.05 -28.63 10.18
CA GLU A 124 20.79 -27.88 10.19
C GLU A 124 20.56 -27.26 8.81
N LEU A 125 19.51 -27.70 8.11
CA LEU A 125 19.08 -27.10 6.86
C LEU A 125 17.93 -26.13 7.11
N ILE A 126 18.11 -24.90 6.67
CA ILE A 126 17.07 -23.88 6.67
C ILE A 126 16.11 -24.16 5.52
N GLN A 127 14.84 -24.32 5.83
CA GLN A 127 13.75 -24.47 4.88
C GLN A 127 12.92 -23.18 4.86
N LEU A 128 12.91 -22.50 3.71
CA LEU A 128 12.16 -21.27 3.58
C LEU A 128 10.64 -21.53 3.48
N PRO A 129 9.84 -20.70 4.17
CA PRO A 129 8.40 -20.65 3.93
C PRO A 129 8.11 -20.28 2.48
N LYS A 130 6.92 -20.64 2.01
CA LYS A 130 6.48 -20.29 0.65
C LYS A 130 6.02 -18.83 0.63
N VAL A 131 6.97 -17.95 0.35
CA VAL A 131 6.77 -16.52 0.19
C VAL A 131 7.05 -16.12 -1.24
N TYR A 132 6.24 -15.23 -1.79
CA TYR A 132 6.29 -14.81 -3.18
C TYR A 132 6.29 -13.29 -3.28
N TYR A 133 6.96 -12.79 -4.31
CA TYR A 133 7.02 -11.37 -4.63
C TYR A 133 6.72 -11.11 -6.10
N ARG A 134 5.88 -10.11 -6.38
CA ARG A 134 5.64 -9.57 -7.72
C ARG A 134 5.38 -8.06 -7.66
N LYS A 135 5.86 -7.34 -8.67
CA LYS A 135 5.41 -5.98 -8.97
C LYS A 135 4.20 -6.10 -9.90
N LYS A 136 3.08 -5.48 -9.55
CA LYS A 136 1.87 -5.39 -10.38
C LYS A 136 1.52 -3.90 -10.50
N ASP A 137 1.59 -3.37 -11.71
CA ASP A 137 1.40 -1.94 -11.98
C ASP A 137 2.36 -1.12 -11.10
N SER A 138 1.82 -0.18 -10.31
CA SER A 138 2.55 0.63 -9.35
C SER A 138 2.77 -0.04 -7.98
N LEU A 139 2.18 -1.21 -7.75
CA LEU A 139 2.14 -1.87 -6.43
C LEU A 139 3.11 -3.05 -6.30
N ASP A 140 3.76 -3.11 -5.15
CA ASP A 140 4.60 -4.20 -4.69
C ASP A 140 3.78 -5.21 -3.90
N CYS A 141 3.54 -6.39 -4.50
CA CYS A 141 2.73 -7.44 -3.88
C CYS A 141 3.62 -8.50 -3.22
N PHE A 142 3.46 -8.66 -1.91
CA PHE A 142 4.09 -9.71 -1.11
C PHE A 142 3.04 -10.74 -0.69
N THR A 143 3.18 -11.99 -1.14
CA THR A 143 2.24 -13.07 -0.86
C THR A 143 2.87 -14.12 0.04
N PHE A 144 2.18 -14.46 1.14
CA PHE A 144 2.59 -15.45 2.13
C PHE A 144 1.62 -16.62 2.12
N GLU A 145 2.15 -17.85 2.10
CA GLU A 145 1.37 -19.07 2.31
C GLU A 145 1.17 -19.30 3.81
N LEU A 146 -0.10 -19.35 4.21
CA LEU A 146 -0.51 -19.55 5.59
C LEU A 146 -0.44 -21.03 5.93
N GLY A 147 0.31 -21.35 6.99
CA GLY A 147 0.49 -22.72 7.48
C GLY A 147 1.72 -22.83 8.36
N GLY A 148 1.82 -23.92 9.12
CA GLY A 148 2.98 -24.17 10.00
C GLY A 148 3.08 -23.21 11.18
N LYS A 149 4.31 -23.02 11.69
CA LYS A 149 4.59 -22.26 12.92
C LYS A 149 4.36 -20.76 12.77
N SER A 150 4.66 -20.19 11.60
CA SER A 150 4.63 -18.74 11.34
C SER A 150 3.27 -18.20 10.86
N HIS A 151 2.18 -18.94 11.10
CA HIS A 151 0.85 -18.59 10.59
C HIS A 151 0.36 -17.23 11.10
N LYS A 152 0.54 -16.95 12.40
CA LYS A 152 0.04 -15.70 13.01
C LYS A 152 0.86 -14.50 12.56
N GLU A 153 2.17 -14.69 12.46
CA GLU A 153 3.15 -13.71 12.04
C GLU A 153 2.87 -13.28 10.59
N PHE A 154 2.67 -14.24 9.68
CA PHE A 154 2.32 -13.94 8.28
C PHE A 154 0.98 -13.23 8.12
N LEU A 155 0.03 -13.41 9.04
CA LEU A 155 -1.22 -12.63 9.05
C LEU A 155 -1.04 -11.18 9.51
N MET A 156 0.05 -10.88 10.21
CA MET A 156 0.36 -9.56 10.78
C MET A 156 1.56 -8.89 10.10
N MET A 157 2.00 -9.38 8.93
CA MET A 157 3.16 -8.83 8.22
C MET A 157 2.94 -7.44 7.62
N GLY A 158 1.71 -6.90 7.60
CA GLY A 158 1.40 -5.61 6.97
C GLY A 158 2.28 -4.47 7.49
N SER A 159 2.19 -4.18 8.79
CA SER A 159 2.98 -3.10 9.41
C SER A 159 4.48 -3.33 9.31
N VAL A 160 4.92 -4.59 9.43
CA VAL A 160 6.33 -4.97 9.26
C VAL A 160 6.83 -4.65 7.86
N LEU A 161 6.02 -4.92 6.82
CA LEU A 161 6.40 -4.64 5.44
C LEU A 161 6.45 -3.12 5.19
N GLU A 162 5.54 -2.35 5.77
CA GLU A 162 5.57 -0.89 5.68
C GLU A 162 6.86 -0.32 6.27
N GLU A 163 7.24 -0.77 7.46
CA GLU A 163 8.51 -0.39 8.10
C GLU A 163 9.73 -0.87 7.32
N LEU A 164 9.72 -2.13 6.86
CA LEU A 164 10.84 -2.74 6.15
C LEU A 164 11.11 -2.08 4.80
N PHE A 165 10.07 -1.66 4.09
CA PHE A 165 10.18 -1.12 2.75
C PHE A 165 9.96 0.39 2.66
N LEU A 166 9.69 1.06 3.79
CA LEU A 166 9.31 2.48 3.84
C LEU A 166 8.18 2.77 2.83
N GLY A 167 7.17 1.91 2.86
CA GLY A 167 6.09 1.88 1.90
C GLY A 167 4.73 1.97 2.57
N ASP A 168 3.75 2.43 1.81
CA ASP A 168 2.37 2.56 2.25
C ASP A 168 1.60 1.28 1.91
N LEU A 169 0.99 0.62 2.89
CA LEU A 169 0.09 -0.50 2.62
C LEU A 169 -1.20 0.03 1.97
N VAL A 170 -1.58 -0.56 0.84
CA VAL A 170 -2.77 -0.15 0.04
C VAL A 170 -3.89 -1.18 0.11
N GLU A 171 -3.55 -2.47 0.17
CA GLU A 171 -4.57 -3.52 0.19
C GLU A 171 -4.05 -4.82 0.80
N ILE A 172 -4.93 -5.51 1.52
CA ILE A 172 -4.70 -6.88 1.99
C ILE A 172 -5.72 -7.81 1.33
N ASP A 173 -5.25 -8.61 0.38
CA ASP A 173 -6.04 -9.66 -0.29
C ASP A 173 -5.85 -10.99 0.44
N ARG A 174 -6.95 -11.55 0.97
CA ARG A 174 -6.94 -12.83 1.68
C ARG A 174 -7.67 -13.90 0.87
N LYS A 175 -6.96 -14.99 0.58
CA LYS A 175 -7.47 -16.19 -0.09
C LYS A 175 -7.26 -17.40 0.82
N PRO A 176 -7.95 -18.52 0.60
CA PRO A 176 -7.69 -19.74 1.36
C PRO A 176 -6.20 -20.08 1.36
N MET A 177 -5.62 -20.21 2.57
CA MET A 177 -4.18 -20.47 2.81
C MET A 177 -3.20 -19.41 2.25
N LEU A 178 -3.65 -18.22 1.85
CA LEU A 178 -2.79 -17.18 1.27
C LEU A 178 -3.19 -15.78 1.77
N VAL A 179 -2.20 -14.96 2.10
CA VAL A 179 -2.39 -13.53 2.34
C VAL A 179 -1.45 -12.74 1.43
N THR A 180 -1.96 -11.71 0.78
CA THR A 180 -1.18 -10.82 -0.09
C THR A 180 -1.29 -9.38 0.39
N TYR A 181 -0.14 -8.79 0.71
CA TYR A 181 0.00 -7.38 1.05
C TYR A 181 0.45 -6.62 -0.18
N LYS A 182 -0.29 -5.58 -0.56
CA LYS A 182 0.07 -4.68 -1.67
C LYS A 182 0.56 -3.38 -1.09
N LEU A 183 1.84 -3.06 -1.32
CA LEU A 183 2.47 -1.82 -0.88
C LEU A 183 2.67 -0.88 -2.05
N LEU A 184 2.49 0.42 -1.83
CA LEU A 184 2.96 1.49 -2.68
C LEU A 184 4.33 1.93 -2.18
N LEU A 185 5.35 1.76 -3.00
CA LEU A 185 6.70 2.24 -2.72
C LEU A 185 6.95 3.54 -3.49
N ASP A 186 7.80 4.42 -2.95
CA ASP A 186 8.14 5.72 -3.51
C ASP A 186 6.94 6.71 -3.51
N THR A 187 6.37 6.92 -2.32
CA THR A 187 5.09 7.61 -2.12
C THR A 187 5.14 9.11 -2.44
N ILE A 188 6.28 9.78 -2.20
CA ILE A 188 6.41 11.23 -2.39
C ILE A 188 6.25 11.64 -3.86
N GLU A 189 6.90 10.93 -4.78
CA GLU A 189 6.85 11.26 -6.21
C GLU A 189 5.48 11.00 -6.84
N ARG A 190 4.66 10.16 -6.21
CA ARG A 190 3.33 9.74 -6.68
C ARG A 190 2.17 10.52 -6.06
N ARG A 191 2.47 11.53 -5.24
CA ARG A 191 1.46 12.39 -4.64
C ARG A 191 0.87 13.28 -5.72
N LEU A 192 -0.46 13.18 -5.88
CA LEU A 192 -1.21 14.09 -6.73
C LEU A 192 -1.47 15.39 -5.97
N SER A 193 -1.36 16.51 -6.67
CA SER A 193 -1.85 17.77 -6.15
C SER A 193 -3.38 17.80 -6.16
N ILE A 194 -3.98 18.62 -5.30
CA ILE A 194 -5.45 18.79 -5.19
C ILE A 194 -6.10 19.07 -6.55
N ARG A 195 -5.39 19.75 -7.46
CA ARG A 195 -5.88 20.13 -8.79
C ARG A 195 -5.89 18.96 -9.78
N GLU A 196 -4.98 18.00 -9.61
CA GLU A 196 -4.82 16.84 -10.48
C GLU A 196 -5.82 15.73 -10.15
N VAL A 197 -6.27 15.66 -8.89
CA VAL A 197 -7.25 14.68 -8.45
C VAL A 197 -8.60 14.94 -9.12
N LYS A 198 -9.15 13.88 -9.74
CA LYS A 198 -10.45 13.87 -10.41
C LYS A 198 -11.23 12.62 -10.02
N ALA A 199 -12.55 12.73 -10.07
CA ALA A 199 -13.44 11.59 -9.99
C ALA A 199 -13.90 11.17 -11.37
N GLU A 200 -13.73 9.90 -11.70
CA GLU A 200 -14.19 9.31 -12.96
C GLU A 200 -14.81 7.94 -12.68
N ASN A 201 -15.98 7.68 -13.27
CA ASN A 201 -16.65 6.36 -13.27
C ASN A 201 -16.79 5.70 -11.88
N GLY A 202 -17.20 6.46 -10.86
CA GLY A 202 -17.37 5.90 -9.51
C GLY A 202 -16.07 5.70 -8.74
N SER A 203 -14.95 6.31 -9.19
CA SER A 203 -13.64 6.21 -8.58
C SER A 203 -12.91 7.55 -8.48
N ILE A 204 -12.03 7.71 -7.49
CA ILE A 204 -11.15 8.87 -7.29
C ILE A 204 -9.72 8.36 -7.23
N GLU A 205 -8.83 8.88 -8.08
CA GLU A 205 -7.40 8.58 -7.98
C GLU A 205 -6.76 9.45 -6.91
N ILE A 206 -6.42 8.85 -5.77
CA ILE A 206 -5.89 9.58 -4.60
C ILE A 206 -4.38 9.80 -4.76
N MET A 207 -3.68 8.82 -5.34
CA MET A 207 -2.27 8.88 -5.70
C MET A 207 -2.08 8.13 -7.02
N GLU A 208 -0.96 8.37 -7.70
CA GLU A 208 -0.67 7.68 -8.96
C GLU A 208 -0.70 6.15 -8.78
N GLY A 209 -1.66 5.50 -9.42
CA GLY A 209 -1.88 4.05 -9.35
C GLY A 209 -2.61 3.57 -8.09
N VAL A 210 -3.18 4.48 -7.28
CA VAL A 210 -4.02 4.15 -6.13
C VAL A 210 -5.34 4.93 -6.22
N SER A 211 -6.43 4.18 -6.46
CA SER A 211 -7.76 4.75 -6.61
C SER A 211 -8.70 4.23 -5.53
N TRP A 212 -9.55 5.12 -5.02
CA TRP A 212 -10.71 4.77 -4.21
C TRP A 212 -11.95 4.66 -5.10
N GLU A 213 -12.43 3.43 -5.28
CA GLU A 213 -13.69 3.15 -5.98
C GLU A 213 -14.89 3.35 -5.04
N TYR A 214 -15.31 4.61 -4.83
CA TYR A 214 -16.37 4.96 -3.87
C TYR A 214 -17.73 4.29 -4.17
N ASP A 215 -18.02 3.94 -5.42
CA ASP A 215 -19.25 3.20 -5.78
C ASP A 215 -19.24 1.76 -5.26
N LYS A 216 -18.07 1.12 -5.25
CA LYS A 216 -17.94 -0.26 -4.76
C LYS A 216 -17.69 -0.29 -3.26
N MET A 217 -16.94 0.69 -2.76
CA MET A 217 -16.47 0.81 -1.38
C MET A 217 -16.99 2.11 -0.78
N PRO A 218 -18.30 2.18 -0.53
CA PRO A 218 -18.95 3.37 -0.02
C PRO A 218 -18.46 3.67 1.40
N ASN A 219 -18.53 4.95 1.71
CA ASN A 219 -18.19 5.53 3.00
C ASN A 219 -16.71 5.38 3.36
N MET A 220 -16.16 6.42 3.96
CA MET A 220 -14.75 6.47 4.30
C MET A 220 -14.54 6.82 5.76
N LEU A 221 -13.63 6.11 6.41
CA LEU A 221 -13.04 6.49 7.68
C LEU A 221 -11.67 7.11 7.41
N ILE A 222 -11.49 8.36 7.82
CA ILE A 222 -10.20 9.05 7.77
C ILE A 222 -9.65 9.13 9.20
N SER A 223 -8.49 8.54 9.46
CA SER A 223 -7.76 8.70 10.71
C SER A 223 -6.45 9.45 10.49
N GLY A 224 -5.99 10.25 11.45
CA GLY A 224 -4.72 10.94 11.31
C GLY A 224 -4.39 11.90 12.44
N GLY A 225 -3.11 11.96 12.79
CA GLY A 225 -2.60 12.90 13.79
C GLY A 225 -2.59 14.34 13.30
N ILE A 226 -2.42 15.27 14.24
CA ILE A 226 -2.22 16.70 13.92
C ILE A 226 -0.98 16.84 13.01
N GLY A 227 -1.11 17.62 11.94
CA GLY A 227 -0.03 17.84 10.97
C GLY A 227 0.20 16.70 9.97
N GLY A 228 -0.61 15.63 10.00
CA GLY A 228 -0.48 14.49 9.09
C GLY A 228 -1.06 14.70 7.69
N GLY A 229 -1.57 15.88 7.36
CA GLY A 229 -2.21 16.16 6.05
C GLY A 229 -3.70 15.83 5.96
N LYS A 230 -4.35 15.45 7.08
CA LYS A 230 -5.79 15.16 7.17
C LYS A 230 -6.67 16.23 6.51
N THR A 231 -6.48 17.49 6.87
CA THR A 231 -7.28 18.61 6.36
C THR A 231 -7.14 18.77 4.84
N TYR A 232 -5.91 18.69 4.31
CA TYR A 232 -5.66 18.79 2.87
C TYR A 232 -6.26 17.63 2.08
N PHE A 233 -6.23 16.41 2.64
CA PHE A 233 -6.90 15.27 2.03
C PHE A 233 -8.41 15.47 1.99
N ILE A 234 -9.02 15.97 3.07
CA ILE A 234 -10.45 16.32 3.10
C ILE A 234 -10.77 17.41 2.06
N TYR A 235 -9.95 18.47 1.94
CA TYR A 235 -10.12 19.49 0.89
C TYR A 235 -10.08 18.90 -0.53
N THR A 236 -9.23 17.91 -0.75
CA THR A 236 -9.17 17.19 -2.03
C THR A 236 -10.49 16.50 -2.32
N LEU A 237 -11.04 15.78 -1.35
CA LEU A 237 -12.33 15.11 -1.51
C LEU A 237 -13.48 16.10 -1.70
N ILE A 238 -13.49 17.21 -0.96
CA ILE A 238 -14.48 18.29 -1.13
C ILE A 238 -14.45 18.81 -2.56
N LYS A 239 -13.26 19.22 -3.05
CA LYS A 239 -13.08 19.73 -4.41
C LYS A 239 -13.64 18.75 -5.43
N VAL A 240 -13.23 17.49 -5.35
CA VAL A 240 -13.60 16.45 -6.31
C VAL A 240 -15.10 16.19 -6.30
N PHE A 241 -15.71 16.04 -5.13
CA PHE A 241 -17.15 15.77 -5.05
C PHE A 241 -18.01 16.98 -5.40
N MET A 242 -17.53 18.21 -5.22
CA MET A 242 -18.22 19.41 -5.71
C MET A 242 -18.25 19.50 -7.24
N GLU A 243 -17.27 18.91 -7.93
CA GLU A 243 -17.25 18.87 -9.40
C GLU A 243 -18.29 17.90 -9.97
N ILE A 244 -18.68 16.87 -9.22
CA ILE A 244 -19.55 15.80 -9.71
C ILE A 244 -20.90 15.70 -8.98
N GLY A 245 -21.08 16.39 -7.86
CA GLY A 245 -22.30 16.28 -7.06
C GLY A 245 -22.39 17.24 -5.88
N THR A 246 -23.08 16.81 -4.83
CA THR A 246 -23.36 17.65 -3.65
C THR A 246 -22.47 17.23 -2.49
N VAL A 247 -21.83 18.21 -1.86
CA VAL A 247 -21.06 18.01 -0.63
C VAL A 247 -21.71 18.78 0.50
N LYS A 248 -21.87 18.13 1.66
CA LYS A 248 -22.23 18.76 2.93
C LYS A 248 -21.15 18.47 3.95
N ILE A 249 -20.82 19.47 4.76
CA ILE A 249 -19.66 19.47 5.66
C ILE A 249 -20.18 19.77 7.06
N ALA A 250 -19.79 18.96 8.03
CA ALA A 250 -19.95 19.21 9.45
C ALA A 250 -18.58 19.41 10.09
N ASP A 251 -18.38 20.56 10.73
CA ASP A 251 -17.17 20.87 11.50
C ASP A 251 -17.53 21.29 12.94
N PRO A 252 -17.71 20.33 13.85
CA PRO A 252 -18.04 20.60 15.25
C PRO A 252 -16.93 21.35 16.01
N LYS A 253 -15.71 21.42 15.48
CA LYS A 253 -14.58 22.12 16.11
C LYS A 253 -14.40 23.56 15.64
N LYS A 254 -15.18 24.03 14.66
CA LYS A 254 -15.00 25.35 14.03
C LYS A 254 -13.53 25.57 13.62
N SER A 255 -12.96 24.55 13.01
CA SER A 255 -11.57 24.47 12.58
C SER A 255 -11.39 25.09 11.18
N ASP A 256 -10.35 24.68 10.45
CA ASP A 256 -10.05 25.15 9.10
C ASP A 256 -11.23 24.94 8.12
N LEU A 257 -12.02 23.87 8.31
CA LEU A 257 -13.18 23.57 7.47
C LEU A 257 -14.35 24.52 7.71
N GLY A 258 -14.51 25.03 8.93
CA GLY A 258 -15.51 26.04 9.27
C GLY A 258 -15.36 27.33 8.47
N VAL A 259 -14.12 27.72 8.14
CA VAL A 259 -13.81 28.91 7.31
C VAL A 259 -14.39 28.80 5.89
N LEU A 260 -14.63 27.58 5.39
CA LEU A 260 -15.28 27.40 4.10
C LEU A 260 -16.68 28.00 4.09
N ALA A 261 -17.38 28.10 5.23
CA ALA A 261 -18.74 28.65 5.31
C ALA A 261 -18.83 30.11 4.80
N ASP A 262 -17.74 30.87 4.87
CA ASP A 262 -17.66 32.27 4.43
C ASP A 262 -17.57 32.39 2.90
N LEU A 263 -17.21 31.31 2.21
CA LEU A 263 -17.11 31.30 0.76
C LEU A 263 -18.51 31.16 0.12
N PRO A 264 -18.84 31.97 -0.90
CA PRO A 264 -20.15 31.91 -1.56
C PRO A 264 -20.55 30.52 -2.06
N ALA A 265 -19.57 29.73 -2.53
CA ALA A 265 -19.77 28.37 -3.04
C ALA A 265 -20.18 27.35 -1.96
N PHE A 266 -19.98 27.66 -0.68
CA PHE A 266 -20.21 26.77 0.46
C PHE A 266 -21.34 27.25 1.38
N LYS A 267 -22.01 28.34 1.04
CA LYS A 267 -23.10 28.90 1.84
C LYS A 267 -24.23 27.88 1.99
N GLY A 268 -24.51 27.47 3.23
CA GLY A 268 -25.50 26.42 3.53
C GLY A 268 -25.03 24.98 3.27
N HIS A 269 -23.73 24.79 3.00
CA HIS A 269 -23.09 23.48 2.88
C HIS A 269 -22.24 23.10 4.09
N VAL A 270 -21.83 24.08 4.90
CA VAL A 270 -21.05 23.86 6.12
C VAL A 270 -21.93 24.13 7.34
N VAL A 271 -21.96 23.17 8.27
CA VAL A 271 -22.64 23.29 9.57
C VAL A 271 -21.64 23.08 10.69
N MET A 272 -21.85 23.79 11.81
CA MET A 272 -20.91 23.77 12.94
C MET A 272 -21.62 23.50 14.27
N GLU A 273 -22.87 23.94 14.40
CA GLU A 273 -23.63 23.78 15.64
C GLU A 273 -24.21 22.38 15.76
N LYS A 274 -24.31 21.88 17.00
CA LYS A 274 -24.78 20.52 17.31
C LYS A 274 -26.12 20.21 16.63
N GLU A 275 -27.11 21.08 16.80
CA GLU A 275 -28.46 20.94 16.26
C GLU A 275 -28.49 21.00 14.72
N GLU A 276 -27.57 21.73 14.10
CA GLU A 276 -27.44 21.79 12.64
C GLU A 276 -26.81 20.50 12.09
N ILE A 277 -25.81 19.94 12.77
CA ILE A 277 -25.22 18.64 12.43
C ILE A 277 -26.29 17.54 12.52
N PHE A 278 -27.13 17.58 13.56
CA PHE A 278 -28.28 16.69 13.68
C PHE A 278 -29.23 16.78 12.48
N ARG A 279 -29.67 17.99 12.14
CA ARG A 279 -30.55 18.22 10.99
C ARG A 279 -29.90 17.78 9.69
N LEU A 280 -28.60 18.04 9.51
CA LEU A 280 -27.86 17.59 8.35
C LEU A 280 -27.94 16.07 8.18
N LEU A 281 -27.78 15.30 9.25
CA LEU A 281 -27.90 13.84 9.19
C LEU A 281 -29.33 13.40 8.86
N GLU A 282 -30.34 14.04 9.44
CA GLU A 282 -31.76 13.76 9.15
C GLU A 282 -32.10 14.08 7.69
N ASP A 283 -31.73 15.25 7.19
CA ASP A 283 -31.91 15.67 5.80
C ASP A 283 -31.22 14.70 4.82
N SER A 284 -30.03 14.20 5.19
CA SER A 284 -29.28 13.24 4.39
C SER A 284 -29.99 11.88 4.34
N PHE A 285 -30.60 11.46 5.45
CA PHE A 285 -31.41 10.24 5.50
C PHE A 285 -32.69 10.39 4.70
N GLU A 286 -33.40 11.51 4.81
CA GLU A 286 -34.57 11.81 3.99
C GLU A 286 -34.22 11.86 2.49
N MET A 287 -33.08 12.45 2.13
CA MET A 287 -32.55 12.44 0.77
C MET A 287 -32.34 11.01 0.26
N MET A 288 -31.75 10.14 1.08
CA MET A 288 -31.58 8.72 0.74
C MET A 288 -32.93 8.05 0.45
N ILE A 289 -33.92 8.24 1.33
CA ILE A 289 -35.27 7.67 1.15
C ILE A 289 -35.96 8.22 -0.10
N LYS A 290 -35.83 9.53 -0.36
CA LYS A 290 -36.38 10.19 -1.55
C LYS A 290 -35.78 9.63 -2.83
N ARG A 291 -34.46 9.42 -2.87
CA ARG A 291 -33.78 8.81 -4.03
C ARG A 291 -34.22 7.36 -4.24
N TYR A 292 -34.38 6.59 -3.17
CA TYR A 292 -34.94 5.24 -3.25
C TYR A 292 -36.35 5.21 -3.83
N LYS A 293 -37.21 6.14 -3.40
CA LYS A 293 -38.56 6.27 -3.94
C LYS A 293 -38.52 6.61 -5.43
N TYR A 294 -37.73 7.60 -5.83
CA TYR A 294 -37.56 7.97 -7.23
C TYR A 294 -37.07 6.79 -8.09
N MET A 295 -36.03 6.07 -7.65
CA MET A 295 -35.52 4.93 -8.41
C MET A 295 -36.58 3.85 -8.62
N ARG A 296 -37.40 3.55 -7.60
CA ARG A 296 -38.47 2.55 -7.69
C ARG A 296 -39.64 2.98 -8.59
N GLU A 297 -39.92 4.27 -8.65
CA GLU A 297 -41.00 4.86 -9.44
C GLU A 297 -40.56 5.20 -10.88
N HIS A 298 -39.28 5.06 -11.19
CA HIS A 298 -38.75 5.35 -12.52
C HIS A 298 -39.22 4.31 -13.54
N GLU A 299 -39.64 4.79 -14.72
CA GLU A 299 -40.15 3.95 -15.83
C GLU A 299 -39.22 2.77 -16.20
N ASN A 300 -37.90 2.98 -16.15
CA ASN A 300 -36.89 1.97 -16.49
C ASN A 300 -36.28 1.31 -15.24
N TYR A 301 -37.07 1.11 -14.18
CA TYR A 301 -36.59 0.49 -12.95
C TYR A 301 -35.93 -0.86 -13.24
N THR A 302 -34.64 -0.94 -12.92
CA THR A 302 -33.82 -2.13 -13.12
C THR A 302 -33.26 -2.59 -11.79
N MET A 303 -33.59 -3.81 -11.41
CA MET A 303 -33.07 -4.44 -10.20
C MET A 303 -31.54 -4.46 -10.18
N GLY A 304 -30.94 -4.05 -9.06
CA GLY A 304 -29.49 -4.05 -8.86
C GLY A 304 -28.73 -2.86 -9.46
N LYS A 305 -29.41 -1.93 -10.15
CA LYS A 305 -28.81 -0.65 -10.57
C LYS A 305 -28.73 0.34 -9.39
N ASN A 306 -27.72 1.21 -9.43
CA ASN A 306 -27.48 2.26 -8.46
C ASN A 306 -27.86 3.64 -9.02
N TYR A 307 -27.74 4.66 -8.17
CA TYR A 307 -28.02 6.06 -8.47
C TYR A 307 -27.41 6.57 -9.80
N ALA A 308 -26.20 6.12 -10.16
CA ALA A 308 -25.51 6.53 -11.39
C ALA A 308 -26.24 6.08 -12.67
N PHE A 309 -26.99 4.97 -12.64
CA PHE A 309 -27.82 4.53 -13.78
C PHE A 309 -29.01 5.46 -14.03
N TYR A 310 -29.45 6.16 -12.99
CA TYR A 310 -30.59 7.09 -13.05
C TYR A 310 -30.12 8.55 -13.11
N ASP A 311 -28.88 8.79 -13.57
CA ASP A 311 -28.25 10.10 -13.74
C ASP A 311 -28.30 10.99 -12.47
N MET A 312 -28.30 10.37 -11.29
CA MET A 312 -28.24 11.10 -10.04
C MET A 312 -26.78 11.45 -9.70
N PRO A 313 -26.48 12.68 -9.26
CA PRO A 313 -25.17 13.00 -8.73
C PRO A 313 -24.96 12.38 -7.33
N PRO A 314 -23.72 12.04 -6.93
CA PRO A 314 -23.44 11.64 -5.56
C PRO A 314 -23.77 12.75 -4.56
N TYR A 315 -24.21 12.35 -3.37
CA TYR A 315 -24.46 13.22 -2.22
C TYR A 315 -23.55 12.78 -1.08
N VAL A 316 -22.57 13.60 -0.73
CA VAL A 316 -21.51 13.26 0.21
C VAL A 316 -21.62 14.12 1.46
N VAL A 317 -21.67 13.47 2.61
CA VAL A 317 -21.61 14.11 3.92
C VAL A 317 -20.23 13.86 4.52
N ILE A 318 -19.50 14.93 4.77
CA ILE A 318 -18.18 14.91 5.37
C ILE A 318 -18.30 15.46 6.78
N ILE A 319 -17.86 14.69 7.78
CA ILE A 319 -17.85 15.11 9.17
C ILE A 319 -16.41 15.13 9.63
N ASP A 320 -15.86 16.31 9.86
CA ASP A 320 -14.55 16.42 10.51
C ASP A 320 -14.69 16.26 12.02
N GLU A 321 -13.67 15.64 12.61
CA GLU A 321 -13.60 15.31 14.02
C GLU A 321 -14.93 14.80 14.62
N TRP A 322 -15.42 13.67 14.12
CA TRP A 322 -16.65 13.06 14.63
C TRP A 322 -16.68 12.90 16.15
N ALA A 323 -15.54 12.61 16.76
CA ALA A 323 -15.42 12.48 18.22
C ALA A 323 -15.82 13.76 18.96
N ALA A 324 -15.55 14.94 18.39
CA ALA A 324 -15.94 16.21 19.00
C ALA A 324 -17.46 16.34 19.03
N PHE A 325 -18.15 16.07 17.91
CA PHE A 325 -19.61 16.06 17.88
C PHE A 325 -20.18 15.00 18.85
N PHE A 326 -19.72 13.76 18.74
CA PHE A 326 -20.24 12.64 19.53
C PHE A 326 -20.08 12.86 21.05
N SER A 327 -18.98 13.50 21.48
CA SER A 327 -18.74 13.80 22.90
C SER A 327 -19.70 14.82 23.51
N THR A 328 -20.40 15.61 22.69
CA THR A 328 -21.39 16.60 23.15
C THR A 328 -22.78 16.02 23.35
N LEU A 329 -23.01 14.77 22.93
CA LEU A 329 -24.33 14.16 22.90
C LEU A 329 -24.67 13.49 24.23
N ASP A 330 -25.92 13.66 24.67
CA ASP A 330 -26.47 12.83 25.74
C ASP A 330 -26.87 11.42 25.22
N TYR A 331 -27.34 10.56 26.13
CA TYR A 331 -27.72 9.18 25.79
C TYR A 331 -28.87 9.09 24.77
N LYS A 332 -29.89 9.97 24.88
CA LYS A 332 -31.05 9.96 23.98
C LYS A 332 -30.69 10.52 22.61
N GLU A 333 -29.89 11.59 22.61
CA GLU A 333 -29.31 12.22 21.44
C GLU A 333 -28.42 11.23 20.67
N THR A 334 -27.59 10.47 21.38
CA THR A 334 -26.73 9.42 20.81
C THR A 334 -27.57 8.35 20.11
N ASP A 335 -28.59 7.80 20.77
CA ASP A 335 -29.49 6.79 20.17
C ASP A 335 -30.19 7.34 18.91
N ARG A 336 -30.62 8.61 18.93
CA ARG A 336 -31.21 9.28 17.78
C ARG A 336 -30.22 9.40 16.61
N VAL A 337 -28.99 9.86 16.85
CA VAL A 337 -27.93 9.91 15.81
C VAL A 337 -27.71 8.54 15.20
N LEU A 338 -27.52 7.52 16.03
CA LEU A 338 -27.17 6.18 15.58
C LEU A 338 -28.28 5.56 14.72
N LYS A 339 -29.56 5.82 15.03
CA LYS A 339 -30.71 5.39 14.22
C LYS A 339 -30.73 5.96 12.81
N VAL A 340 -30.17 7.15 12.60
CA VAL A 340 -30.08 7.81 11.29
C VAL A 340 -28.79 7.42 10.57
N LEU A 341 -27.66 7.40 11.30
CA LEU A 341 -26.34 7.12 10.76
C LEU A 341 -26.20 5.68 10.26
N MET A 342 -26.76 4.70 10.97
CA MET A 342 -26.65 3.28 10.61
C MET A 342 -27.26 2.99 9.23
N PRO A 343 -28.52 3.38 8.93
CA PRO A 343 -29.08 3.25 7.59
C PRO A 343 -28.27 3.99 6.51
N LEU A 344 -27.78 5.20 6.78
CA LEU A 344 -26.95 5.94 5.82
C LEU A 344 -25.71 5.15 5.42
N ILE A 345 -25.01 4.56 6.39
CA ILE A 345 -23.80 3.79 6.12
C ILE A 345 -24.12 2.46 5.43
N LEU A 346 -25.16 1.75 5.87
CA LEU A 346 -25.49 0.42 5.35
C LEU A 346 -26.21 0.43 4.00
N GLN A 347 -27.05 1.43 3.77
CA GLN A 347 -27.97 1.50 2.63
C GLN A 347 -27.68 2.69 1.71
N GLY A 348 -26.86 3.66 2.10
CA GLY A 348 -26.61 4.87 1.30
C GLY A 348 -26.02 4.59 -0.09
N ARG A 349 -25.24 3.51 -0.25
CA ARG A 349 -24.53 3.16 -1.50
C ARG A 349 -25.43 3.15 -2.74
N GLN A 350 -26.58 2.48 -2.68
CA GLN A 350 -27.43 2.36 -3.87
C GLN A 350 -28.08 3.70 -4.24
N ALA A 351 -28.36 4.54 -3.24
CA ALA A 351 -28.88 5.89 -3.41
C ALA A 351 -27.80 6.94 -3.72
N GLY A 352 -26.52 6.56 -3.74
CA GLY A 352 -25.41 7.49 -3.93
C GLY A 352 -25.26 8.50 -2.80
N VAL A 353 -25.64 8.12 -1.57
CA VAL A 353 -25.46 8.90 -0.36
C VAL A 353 -24.28 8.32 0.42
N TYR A 354 -23.21 9.09 0.59
CA TYR A 354 -21.94 8.62 1.14
C TYR A 354 -21.55 9.42 2.38
N MET A 355 -21.02 8.72 3.38
CA MET A 355 -20.51 9.29 4.63
C MET A 355 -18.98 9.23 4.68
N ILE A 356 -18.33 10.36 4.89
CA ILE A 356 -16.90 10.46 5.12
C ILE A 356 -16.70 10.98 6.54
N ILE A 357 -16.18 10.12 7.41
CA ILE A 357 -16.04 10.39 8.84
C ILE A 357 -14.55 10.52 9.13
N ALA A 358 -14.12 11.70 9.57
CA ALA A 358 -12.74 11.96 9.95
C ALA A 358 -12.60 12.06 11.47
N LEU A 359 -11.53 11.45 11.99
CA LEU A 359 -11.23 11.34 13.42
C LEU A 359 -9.72 11.43 13.63
N GLN A 360 -9.26 12.02 14.74
CA GLN A 360 -7.84 11.86 15.09
C GLN A 360 -7.52 10.43 15.52
N ARG A 361 -8.41 9.83 16.30
CA ARG A 361 -8.33 8.45 16.81
C ARG A 361 -9.71 7.79 16.76
N PRO A 362 -9.89 6.68 16.03
CA PRO A 362 -11.19 6.00 15.89
C PRO A 362 -11.42 5.02 17.05
N ASP A 363 -11.47 5.55 18.27
CA ASP A 363 -11.69 4.79 19.49
C ASP A 363 -13.13 4.23 19.53
N ALA A 364 -13.32 3.08 20.17
CA ALA A 364 -14.65 2.43 20.23
C ALA A 364 -15.70 3.25 20.98
N GLN A 365 -15.27 4.20 21.82
CA GLN A 365 -16.15 5.12 22.54
C GLN A 365 -16.76 6.19 21.63
N SER A 366 -16.02 6.66 20.63
CA SER A 366 -16.50 7.70 19.70
C SER A 366 -17.17 7.10 18.47
N LEU A 367 -16.72 5.93 18.02
CA LEU A 367 -17.29 5.24 16.87
C LEU A 367 -17.52 3.75 17.19
N PRO A 368 -18.77 3.33 17.44
CA PRO A 368 -19.08 1.94 17.74
C PRO A 368 -18.58 0.98 16.67
N ASN A 369 -18.09 -0.20 17.08
CA ASN A 369 -17.48 -1.19 16.17
C ASN A 369 -18.38 -1.54 14.98
N GLY A 370 -19.70 -1.70 15.22
CA GLY A 370 -20.66 -2.01 14.16
C GLY A 370 -20.75 -0.93 13.07
N ILE A 371 -20.52 0.34 13.39
CA ILE A 371 -20.45 1.41 12.39
C ILE A 371 -19.08 1.38 11.69
N ARG A 372 -18.01 1.33 12.48
CA ARG A 372 -16.64 1.39 11.99
C ARG A 372 -16.31 0.28 11.00
N ASP A 373 -16.87 -0.91 11.18
CA ASP A 373 -16.63 -2.05 10.30
C ASP A 373 -17.38 -1.93 8.95
N ASN A 374 -18.39 -1.06 8.87
CA ASN A 374 -19.12 -0.76 7.63
C ASN A 374 -18.56 0.47 6.88
N LEU A 375 -17.58 1.17 7.45
CA LEU A 375 -16.77 2.16 6.73
C LEU A 375 -15.67 1.41 5.97
N LEU A 376 -15.99 1.00 4.75
CA LEU A 376 -15.18 0.06 3.98
C LEU A 376 -13.88 0.66 3.46
N ALA A 377 -13.90 1.95 3.10
CA ALA A 377 -12.67 2.67 2.79
C ALA A 377 -12.08 3.23 4.07
N LYS A 378 -10.81 2.91 4.35
CA LYS A 378 -10.10 3.37 5.54
C LYS A 378 -8.79 4.01 5.11
N VAL A 379 -8.64 5.29 5.43
CA VAL A 379 -7.47 6.09 5.12
C VAL A 379 -6.81 6.53 6.42
N SER A 380 -5.52 6.28 6.58
CA SER A 380 -4.74 6.85 7.67
C SER A 380 -3.69 7.80 7.14
N LEU A 381 -3.62 9.00 7.74
CA LEU A 381 -2.73 10.07 7.32
C LEU A 381 -1.68 10.38 8.39
N GLY A 382 -0.43 10.40 7.96
CA GLY A 382 0.73 10.58 8.83
C GLY A 382 0.98 9.38 9.75
N ARG A 383 1.87 9.57 10.74
CA ARG A 383 2.28 8.49 11.64
C ARG A 383 1.19 8.17 12.67
N LEU A 384 0.58 7.00 12.54
CA LEU A 384 -0.27 6.42 13.58
C LEU A 384 0.57 5.68 14.62
N SER A 385 0.12 5.70 15.88
CA SER A 385 0.60 4.73 16.87
C SER A 385 0.11 3.33 16.53
N GLU A 386 0.79 2.28 17.00
CA GLU A 386 0.37 0.89 16.80
C GLU A 386 -1.09 0.66 17.25
N LEU A 387 -1.48 1.29 18.36
CA LEU A 387 -2.86 1.27 18.85
C LEU A 387 -3.81 1.97 17.86
N GLY A 388 -3.47 3.17 17.38
CA GLY A 388 -4.28 3.90 16.39
C GLY A 388 -4.47 3.15 15.07
N TYR A 389 -3.42 2.45 14.61
CA TYR A 389 -3.48 1.55 13.46
C TYR A 389 -4.48 0.42 13.71
N LYS A 390 -4.36 -0.29 14.84
CA LYS A 390 -5.27 -1.39 15.21
C LYS A 390 -6.71 -0.93 15.36
N MET A 391 -6.94 0.29 15.84
CA MET A 391 -8.29 0.85 15.98
C MET A 391 -8.90 1.27 14.64
N THR A 392 -8.08 1.77 13.71
CA THR A 392 -8.54 2.11 12.35
C THR A 392 -8.86 0.84 11.56
N TYR A 393 -7.87 -0.05 11.42
CA TYR A 393 -7.92 -1.17 10.50
C TYR A 393 -8.37 -2.49 11.13
N GLY A 394 -8.52 -2.53 12.45
CA GLY A 394 -8.79 -3.75 13.21
C GLY A 394 -7.53 -4.59 13.42
N VAL A 395 -7.66 -5.64 14.22
CA VAL A 395 -6.58 -6.62 14.48
C VAL A 395 -6.29 -7.46 13.24
N ARG A 396 -7.24 -7.57 12.30
CA ARG A 396 -7.12 -8.36 11.08
C ARG A 396 -7.82 -7.64 9.92
N PRO A 397 -7.22 -6.61 9.32
CA PRO A 397 -7.85 -5.84 8.27
C PRO A 397 -8.25 -6.74 7.10
N TYR A 398 -9.48 -6.59 6.60
CA TYR A 398 -9.96 -7.26 5.38
C TYR A 398 -10.45 -6.18 4.43
N GLY A 399 -9.99 -6.22 3.17
CA GLY A 399 -10.29 -5.20 2.16
C GLY A 399 -9.12 -4.25 1.89
N PRO A 400 -9.33 -3.18 1.11
CA PRO A 400 -8.35 -2.14 0.91
C PRO A 400 -8.16 -1.37 2.20
N VAL A 401 -6.89 -1.15 2.48
CA VAL A 401 -6.38 -0.45 3.64
C VAL A 401 -5.48 0.57 3.01
N MET A 402 -5.93 1.80 2.86
CA MET A 402 -5.10 2.83 2.26
C MET A 402 -4.39 3.55 3.40
N ILE A 403 -3.11 3.29 3.56
CA ILE A 403 -2.27 4.06 4.46
C ILE A 403 -1.56 5.06 3.57
N VAL A 404 -1.65 6.35 3.90
CA VAL A 404 -0.98 7.41 3.15
C VAL A 404 -0.10 8.14 4.16
N CYS A 405 1.18 7.76 4.26
CA CYS A 405 2.13 8.40 5.17
C CYS A 405 2.76 9.67 4.57
#